data_AF-A0A2S6QHC4-F1
#
_entry.id   AF-A0A2S6QHC4-F1
#
_cell.length_a   1.000
_cell.length_b   1.000
_cell.length_c   1.000
_cell.angle_alpha   90.00
_cell.angle_beta   90.00
_cell.angle_gamma   90.00
#
_symmetry.space_group_name_H-M   'P 1'
#
loop_
_entity.id
_entity.type
_entity.pdbx_description
1 polymer ?
#
loop_
_entity_poly.entity_id
_entity_poly.type
_entity_poly.pdbx_seq_one_letter_code
_entity_poly.pdbx_strand_id
1 'polypeptide(L)'
;KHGKFREYNGFVFDRFWRRELDIEDTEVIQSVLSEIGVDATGFGSFVAGEGRLVHDRIRAEAEKKGIFGVPTYVLDNEIFWGREHLPLVRLRLNEMKLTRPGVDVTVDTTHAWRPLGPGW
;
A
#
# COMPACT_ATOMS: atom_id res chain seq x y z
N LYS A 1 -0.87 -6.35 14.48
CA LYS A 1 -1.23 -6.96 15.78
C LYS A 1 -2.69 -7.43 15.88
N HIS A 2 -3.64 -6.87 15.09
CA HIS A 2 -5.08 -7.18 15.22
C HIS A 2 -5.72 -7.87 14.00
N GLY A 3 -4.95 -8.29 12.99
CA GLY A 3 -5.51 -8.89 11.76
C GLY A 3 -6.29 -7.93 10.85
N LYS A 4 -6.51 -6.69 11.27
CA LYS A 4 -7.33 -5.67 10.59
C LYS A 4 -6.60 -4.80 9.55
N PHE A 5 -5.41 -5.21 9.11
CA PHE A 5 -4.58 -4.38 8.20
C PHE A 5 -5.31 -3.99 6.90
N ARG A 6 -5.96 -4.97 6.24
CA ARG A 6 -6.66 -4.72 4.97
C ARG A 6 -7.89 -3.83 5.15
N GLU A 7 -8.68 -4.10 6.18
CA GLU A 7 -9.87 -3.30 6.51
C GLU A 7 -9.47 -1.86 6.85
N TYR A 8 -8.49 -1.66 7.73
CA TYR A 8 -7.94 -0.35 8.08
C TYR A 8 -7.49 0.44 6.85
N ASN A 9 -6.64 -0.15 6.00
CA ASN A 9 -6.15 0.53 4.81
C ASN A 9 -7.29 0.84 3.84
N GLY A 10 -8.24 -0.08 3.63
CA GLY A 10 -9.39 0.16 2.76
C GLY A 10 -10.21 1.38 3.21
N PHE A 11 -10.55 1.46 4.50
CA PHE A 11 -11.30 2.58 5.07
C PHE A 11 -10.54 3.91 5.01
N VAL A 12 -9.27 3.91 5.43
CA VAL A 12 -8.47 5.14 5.47
C VAL A 12 -8.19 5.67 4.07
N PHE A 13 -7.79 4.81 3.11
CA PHE A 13 -7.57 5.27 1.73
C PHE A 13 -8.85 5.82 1.11
N ASP A 14 -9.98 5.11 1.22
CA ASP A 14 -11.24 5.56 0.63
C ASP A 14 -11.66 6.93 1.17
N ARG A 15 -11.73 7.08 2.50
CA ARG A 15 -12.19 8.33 3.12
C ARG A 15 -11.21 9.48 2.96
N PHE A 16 -9.90 9.23 3.04
CA PHE A 16 -8.89 10.26 2.84
C PHE A 16 -8.96 10.84 1.41
N TRP A 17 -9.01 9.99 0.38
CA TRP A 17 -9.10 10.46 -1.00
C TRP A 17 -10.44 11.11 -1.36
N ARG A 18 -11.51 10.76 -0.65
CA ARG A 18 -12.80 11.43 -0.74
C ARG A 18 -12.88 12.73 0.09
N ARG A 19 -11.83 13.10 0.83
CA ARG A 19 -11.76 14.25 1.74
C ARG A 19 -12.76 14.18 2.90
N GLU A 20 -13.04 12.97 3.37
CA GLU A 20 -13.96 12.71 4.49
C GLU A 20 -13.25 12.33 5.79
N LEU A 21 -11.92 12.28 5.77
CA LEU A 21 -11.09 11.90 6.90
C LEU A 21 -9.80 12.71 6.89
N ASP A 22 -9.47 13.28 8.04
CA ASP A 22 -8.14 13.82 8.32
C ASP A 22 -7.24 12.69 8.83
N ILE A 23 -6.19 12.37 8.08
CA ILE A 23 -5.26 11.29 8.42
C ILE A 23 -4.17 11.74 9.39
N GLU A 24 -3.98 13.06 9.55
CA GLU A 24 -2.99 13.64 10.47
C GLU A 24 -3.53 13.72 11.91
N ASP A 25 -4.86 13.64 12.08
CA ASP A 25 -5.51 13.62 13.38
C ASP A 25 -5.54 12.20 14.00
N THR A 26 -4.81 12.03 15.09
CA THR A 26 -4.75 10.75 15.81
C THR A 26 -6.08 10.32 16.42
N GLU A 27 -6.96 11.24 16.80
CA GLU A 27 -8.29 10.91 17.35
C GLU A 27 -9.22 10.37 16.26
N VAL A 28 -9.09 10.91 15.04
CA VAL A 28 -9.80 10.41 13.86
C VAL A 28 -9.34 8.98 13.53
N ILE A 29 -8.02 8.72 13.53
CA ILE A 29 -7.50 7.37 13.30
C ILE A 29 -7.93 6.40 14.40
N GLN A 30 -7.94 6.83 15.66
CA GLN A 30 -8.45 6.02 16.78
C GLN A 30 -9.93 5.65 16.61
N SER A 31 -10.73 6.57 16.07
CA SER A 31 -12.14 6.34 15.74
C SER A 31 -12.29 5.29 14.63
N VAL A 32 -11.49 5.37 13.57
CA VAL A 32 -11.49 4.36 12.49
C VAL A 32 -11.11 2.98 13.02
N LEU A 33 -10.08 2.89 13.88
CA LEU A 33 -9.69 1.62 14.51
C LEU A 33 -10.85 1.02 15.31
N SER A 34 -11.56 1.85 16.08
CA SER A 34 -12.72 1.42 16.86
C SER A 34 -13.87 0.94 15.97
N GLU A 35 -14.13 1.66 14.87
CA GLU A 35 -15.17 1.31 13.87
C GLU A 35 -14.93 -0.07 13.22
N ILE A 36 -13.67 -0.40 12.93
CA ILE A 36 -13.30 -1.71 12.36
C ILE A 36 -13.11 -2.81 13.43
N GLY A 37 -13.53 -2.54 14.67
CA GLY A 37 -13.53 -3.51 15.77
C GLY A 37 -12.19 -3.74 16.45
N VAL A 38 -11.27 -2.77 16.40
CA VAL A 38 -10.02 -2.80 17.16
C VAL A 38 -10.21 -2.02 18.47
N ASP A 39 -9.86 -2.61 19.60
CA ASP A 39 -9.71 -1.86 20.86
C ASP A 39 -8.58 -0.85 20.73
N ALA A 40 -8.95 0.43 20.65
CA ALA A 40 -8.04 1.53 20.39
C ALA A 40 -7.64 2.31 21.65
N THR A 41 -8.00 1.84 22.87
CA THR A 41 -7.64 2.52 24.12
C THR A 41 -6.13 2.71 24.29
N GLY A 42 -5.31 1.78 23.75
CA GLY A 42 -3.85 1.87 23.79
C GLY A 42 -3.20 2.63 22.63
N PHE A 43 -3.99 3.20 21.70
CA PHE A 43 -3.45 3.75 20.45
C PHE A 43 -2.52 4.95 20.66
N GLY A 44 -2.89 5.90 21.53
CA GLY A 44 -2.05 7.07 21.82
C GLY A 44 -0.66 6.70 22.33
N SER A 45 -0.59 5.80 23.32
CA SER A 45 0.69 5.27 23.84
C SER A 45 1.47 4.51 22.78
N PHE A 46 0.79 3.78 21.90
CA PHE A 46 1.43 3.08 20.78
C PHE A 46 2.06 4.07 19.80
N VAL A 47 1.33 5.11 19.35
CA VAL A 47 1.83 6.13 18.42
C VAL A 47 3.02 6.88 19.01
N ALA A 48 2.97 7.23 20.30
CA ALA A 48 4.06 7.94 20.99
C ALA A 48 5.27 7.06 21.32
N GLY A 49 5.13 5.73 21.29
CA GLY A 49 6.16 4.78 21.71
C GLY A 49 6.52 3.78 20.61
N GLU A 50 6.08 2.53 20.80
CA GLU A 50 6.47 1.40 19.93
C GLU A 50 6.16 1.67 18.45
N GLY A 51 5.00 2.24 18.15
CA GLY A 51 4.57 2.56 16.78
C GLY A 51 5.53 3.51 16.08
N ARG A 52 5.99 4.56 16.78
CA ARG A 52 6.99 5.49 16.25
C ARG A 52 8.33 4.80 15.97
N LEU A 53 8.80 3.96 16.90
CA LEU A 53 10.06 3.22 16.71
C LEU A 53 10.00 2.26 15.51
N VAL A 54 8.87 1.56 15.35
CA VAL A 54 8.64 0.65 14.22
C VAL A 54 8.57 1.43 12.91
N HIS A 55 7.87 2.55 12.89
CA HIS A 55 7.78 3.44 11.73
C HIS A 55 9.17 3.92 11.30
N ASP A 56 9.95 4.50 12.22
CA ASP A 56 11.27 5.08 11.91
C ASP A 56 12.24 4.00 11.42
N ARG A 57 12.17 2.79 11.99
CA ARG A 57 12.94 1.64 11.49
C ARG A 57 12.53 1.25 10.08
N ILE A 58 11.24 1.09 9.78
CA ILE A 58 10.77 0.72 8.43
C ILE A 58 11.18 1.76 7.40
N ARG A 59 11.03 3.04 7.74
CA ARG A 59 11.46 4.17 6.90
C ARG A 59 12.96 4.12 6.62
N ALA A 60 13.79 4.02 7.65
CA ALA A 60 15.25 3.96 7.49
C ALA A 60 15.71 2.76 6.66
N GLU A 61 15.08 1.59 6.85
CA GLU A 61 15.38 0.39 6.05
C GLU A 61 14.96 0.54 4.58
N ALA A 62 13.86 1.25 4.30
CA ALA A 62 13.46 1.59 2.93
C ALA A 62 14.46 2.57 2.29
N GLU A 63 14.85 3.63 3.00
CA GLU A 63 15.83 4.62 2.54
C GLU A 63 17.18 3.98 2.23
N LYS A 64 17.68 3.08 3.09
CA LYS A 64 18.92 2.31 2.85
C LYS A 64 18.87 1.45 1.58
N LYS A 65 17.69 1.03 1.15
CA LYS A 65 17.47 0.29 -0.10
C LYS A 65 17.33 1.21 -1.32
N GLY A 66 17.45 2.53 -1.16
CA GLY A 66 17.27 3.50 -2.23
C GLY A 66 15.80 3.83 -2.52
N ILE A 67 14.87 3.48 -1.63
CA ILE A 67 13.45 3.84 -1.76
C ILE A 67 13.27 5.27 -1.24
N PHE A 68 12.91 6.19 -2.13
CA PHE A 68 12.72 7.61 -1.81
C PHE A 68 11.28 8.11 -2.04
N GLY A 69 10.39 7.27 -2.56
CA GLY A 69 9.02 7.67 -2.91
C GLY A 69 8.02 6.52 -2.90
N VAL A 70 6.74 6.84 -3.02
CA VAL A 70 5.63 5.88 -3.04
C VAL A 70 4.68 6.12 -4.22
N PRO A 71 3.96 5.09 -4.70
CA PRO A 71 4.15 3.68 -4.36
C PRO A 71 5.47 3.15 -4.94
N THR A 72 6.15 2.28 -4.18
CA THR A 72 7.32 1.53 -4.65
C THR A 72 7.09 0.04 -4.42
N TYR A 73 7.40 -0.76 -5.42
CA TYR A 73 7.35 -2.22 -5.37
C TYR A 73 8.77 -2.77 -5.43
N VAL A 74 9.08 -3.73 -4.56
CA VAL A 74 10.36 -4.44 -4.58
C VAL A 74 10.09 -5.91 -4.89
N LEU A 75 10.68 -6.42 -5.97
CA LEU A 75 10.55 -7.81 -6.40
C LEU A 75 11.94 -8.34 -6.74
N ASP A 76 12.39 -9.36 -6.01
CA ASP A 76 13.72 -9.98 -6.20
C ASP A 76 14.89 -8.96 -6.28
N ASN A 77 14.92 -8.01 -5.34
CA ASN A 77 15.86 -6.87 -5.28
C ASN A 77 15.76 -5.85 -6.43
N GLU A 78 14.85 -6.02 -7.39
CA GLU A 78 14.50 -4.97 -8.35
C GLU A 78 13.51 -3.98 -7.71
N ILE A 79 13.73 -2.69 -7.96
CA ILE A 79 12.92 -1.58 -7.42
C ILE A 79 12.14 -0.94 -8.55
N PHE A 80 10.82 -0.89 -8.39
CA PHE A 80 9.86 -0.31 -9.31
C PHE A 80 9.13 0.85 -8.62
N TRP A 81 9.47 2.09 -8.95
CA TRP A 81 8.85 3.28 -8.36
C TRP A 81 7.75 3.83 -9.28
N GLY A 82 6.53 3.97 -8.76
CA GLY A 82 5.38 4.48 -9.51
C GLY A 82 4.43 3.39 -10.03
N ARG A 83 3.15 3.74 -10.17
CA ARG A 83 2.06 2.83 -10.57
C ARG A 83 2.24 2.33 -12.01
N GLU A 84 2.87 3.11 -12.86
CA GLU A 84 3.23 2.79 -14.25
C GLU A 84 4.14 1.56 -14.36
N HIS A 85 4.81 1.14 -13.28
CA HIS A 85 5.62 -0.08 -13.35
C HIS A 85 4.83 -1.36 -13.07
N LEU A 86 3.53 -1.29 -12.74
CA LEU A 86 2.71 -2.49 -12.47
C LEU A 86 2.67 -3.51 -13.63
N PRO A 87 2.62 -3.12 -14.92
CA PRO A 87 2.75 -4.08 -16.02
C PRO A 87 4.09 -4.83 -16.01
N LEU A 88 5.20 -4.15 -15.68
CA LEU A 88 6.52 -4.76 -15.58
C LEU A 88 6.63 -5.70 -14.37
N VAL A 89 6.10 -5.30 -13.21
CA VAL A 89 5.99 -6.19 -12.05
C VAL A 89 5.21 -7.46 -12.41
N ARG A 90 4.13 -7.31 -13.19
CA ARG A 90 3.33 -8.45 -13.64
C ARG A 90 4.08 -9.36 -14.63
N LEU A 91 4.85 -8.77 -15.54
CA LEU A 91 5.75 -9.51 -16.43
C LEU A 91 6.74 -10.35 -15.62
N ARG A 92 7.43 -9.74 -14.66
CA ARG A 92 8.39 -10.42 -13.78
C ARG A 92 7.77 -11.59 -13.03
N LEU A 93 6.60 -11.38 -12.41
CA LEU A 93 5.89 -12.46 -11.72
C LEU A 93 5.53 -13.63 -12.67
N ASN A 94 5.24 -13.35 -13.94
CA ASN A 94 5.00 -14.39 -14.94
C ASN A 94 6.29 -15.15 -15.30
N GLU A 95 7.39 -14.44 -15.54
CA GLU A 95 8.72 -15.04 -15.78
C GLU A 95 9.14 -15.94 -14.60
N MET A 96 8.83 -15.52 -13.38
CA MET A 96 9.09 -16.28 -12.14
C MET A 96 8.09 -17.43 -11.89
N LYS A 97 7.07 -17.61 -12.74
CA LYS A 97 5.98 -18.60 -12.58
C LYS A 97 5.19 -18.43 -11.27
N LEU A 98 5.03 -17.19 -10.82
CA LEU A 98 4.29 -16.79 -9.61
C LEU A 98 2.92 -16.19 -9.93
N THR A 99 2.46 -16.30 -11.17
CA THR A 99 1.12 -15.86 -11.56
C THR A 99 0.05 -16.68 -10.85
N ARG A 100 -1.09 -16.03 -10.54
CA ARG A 100 -2.23 -16.74 -9.97
C ARG A 100 -2.71 -17.80 -10.97
N PRO A 101 -2.91 -19.06 -10.54
CA PRO A 101 -3.42 -20.11 -11.42
C PRO A 101 -4.73 -19.71 -12.10
N GLY A 102 -4.88 -20.05 -13.38
CA GLY A 102 -6.09 -19.78 -14.17
C GLY A 102 -6.28 -18.34 -14.62
N VAL A 103 -5.31 -17.45 -14.39
CA VAL A 103 -5.33 -16.07 -14.87
C VAL A 103 -4.32 -15.92 -16.00
N ASP A 104 -4.80 -15.90 -17.25
CA ASP A 104 -3.98 -15.44 -18.38
C ASP A 104 -3.96 -13.91 -18.37
N VAL A 105 -2.77 -13.34 -18.57
CA VAL A 105 -2.59 -11.91 -18.50
C VAL A 105 -1.79 -11.43 -19.68
N THR A 106 -2.47 -10.71 -20.55
CA THR A 106 -1.80 -9.84 -21.50
C THR A 106 -1.07 -8.73 -20.76
N VAL A 107 0.26 -8.75 -20.80
CA VAL A 107 1.08 -7.64 -20.32
C VAL A 107 1.18 -6.61 -21.44
N ASP A 108 0.54 -5.44 -21.26
CA ASP A 108 0.77 -4.28 -22.11
C ASP A 108 1.74 -3.32 -21.41
N THR A 109 2.96 -3.20 -21.94
CA THR A 109 4.01 -2.30 -21.42
C THR A 109 3.98 -0.92 -22.07
N THR A 110 3.13 -0.70 -23.07
CA THR A 110 3.18 0.52 -23.91
C THR A 110 2.66 1.76 -23.19
N HIS A 111 1.86 1.59 -22.13
CA HIS A 111 1.11 2.67 -21.48
C HIS A 111 0.24 3.47 -22.46
N ALA A 112 -0.01 2.93 -23.66
CA ALA A 112 -0.68 3.66 -24.71
C ALA A 112 -2.13 3.89 -24.30
N TRP A 113 -2.55 5.16 -24.30
CA TRP A 113 -3.95 5.49 -24.19
C TRP A 113 -4.68 4.96 -25.43
N ARG A 114 -5.63 4.05 -25.20
CA ARG A 114 -6.49 3.49 -26.25
C ARG A 114 -7.91 3.98 -26.00
N PRO A 115 -8.44 4.92 -26.81
CA PRO A 115 -9.78 5.46 -26.61
C PRO A 115 -10.90 4.42 -26.64
N LEU A 116 -10.66 3.27 -27.27
CA LEU A 116 -11.61 2.15 -27.40
C LEU A 116 -11.12 0.87 -26.72
N GLY A 117 -10.06 0.94 -25.90
CA GLY A 117 -9.65 -0.18 -25.07
C GLY A 117 -10.67 -0.44 -23.97
N PRO A 118 -10.65 -1.61 -23.31
CA PRO A 118 -11.32 -1.77 -22.03
C PRO A 118 -10.71 -0.76 -21.04
N GLY A 119 -11.33 0.42 -20.97
CA GLY A 119 -10.98 1.50 -20.06
C GLY A 119 -11.59 1.26 -18.68
N TRP A 120 -11.00 1.94 -17.71
CA TRP A 120 -11.38 2.00 -16.29
C TRP A 120 -12.88 2.12 -16.04
#